data_AF-A0A8T1P8C1-F1
#
_entry.id   AF-A0A8T1P8C1-F1
#
_cell.length_a   1.000
_cell.length_b   1.000
_cell.length_c   1.000
_cell.angle_alpha   90.00
_cell.angle_beta   90.00
_cell.angle_gamma   90.00
#
_symmetry.space_group_name_H-M   'P 1'
#
loop_
_entity.id
_entity.type
_entity.pdbx_description
1 polymer ?
#
loop_
_entity_poly.entity_id
_entity_poly.type
_entity_poly.pdbx_seq_one_letter_code
_entity_poly.pdbx_strand_id
1 'polypeptide(L)'
;MDDPNEVIHDRLLWDDGMEDVLINFLYDDTISERIQGGKITHNDHVRLAERLSDYRTKKFNSKQVKGKITHLKRRQREFTDLMRQTGLGWDPNRKAPVASEEHWANAIRVRNSFNHFKSNECPRYEELCAIFGCSVAMGTLHRASTKPTPTCEEEDLLDEELRN
;
A
#
# COMPACT_ATOMS: atom_id res chain seq x y z
N MET A 1 -9.24 19.30 -10.55
CA MET A 1 -10.19 20.02 -9.68
C MET A 1 -11.17 18.96 -9.21
N ASP A 2 -10.85 18.29 -8.12
CA ASP A 2 -11.67 17.20 -7.57
C ASP A 2 -12.87 17.79 -6.80
N ASP A 3 -14.08 17.27 -7.04
CA ASP A 3 -15.32 17.73 -6.40
C ASP A 3 -15.26 17.47 -4.89
N PRO A 4 -15.46 18.48 -4.02
CA PRO A 4 -15.42 18.31 -2.56
C PRO A 4 -16.40 17.24 -2.04
N ASN A 5 -17.54 17.01 -2.71
CA ASN A 5 -18.51 15.99 -2.32
C ASN A 5 -18.05 14.57 -2.67
N GLU A 6 -17.28 14.40 -3.75
CA GLU A 6 -16.72 13.11 -4.16
C GLU A 6 -15.68 12.61 -3.14
N VAL A 7 -14.85 13.53 -2.61
CA VAL A 7 -13.85 13.22 -1.57
C VAL A 7 -14.50 12.78 -0.26
N ILE A 8 -15.61 13.42 0.14
CA ILE A 8 -16.35 13.05 1.36
C ILE A 8 -17.04 11.69 1.18
N HIS A 9 -17.62 11.43 0.00
CA HIS A 9 -18.23 10.14 -0.31
C HIS A 9 -17.23 9.00 -0.32
N ASP A 10 -16.04 9.18 -0.91
CA ASP A 10 -15.00 8.15 -0.92
C ASP A 10 -14.47 7.87 0.49
N ARG A 11 -14.33 8.90 1.33
CA ARG A 11 -13.93 8.71 2.74
C ARG A 11 -14.95 7.88 3.54
N LEU A 12 -16.25 8.12 3.33
CA LEU A 12 -17.33 7.34 3.97
C LEU A 12 -17.50 5.94 3.34
N LEU A 13 -17.12 5.79 2.07
CA LEU A 13 -17.17 4.52 1.35
C LEU A 13 -16.20 3.50 1.97
N TRP A 14 -14.98 3.95 2.25
CA TRP A 14 -13.90 3.11 2.80
C TRP A 14 -13.86 3.02 4.33
N ASP A 15 -14.77 3.71 5.01
CA ASP A 15 -14.97 3.58 6.47
C ASP A 15 -15.56 2.20 6.85
N ASP A 16 -15.60 1.92 8.15
CA ASP A 16 -16.23 0.73 8.74
C ASP A 16 -15.57 -0.59 8.29
N GLY A 17 -14.24 -0.59 8.32
CA GLY A 17 -13.40 -1.76 8.00
C GLY A 17 -13.36 -2.17 6.52
N MET A 18 -14.00 -1.41 5.61
CA MET A 18 -13.99 -1.75 4.18
C MET A 18 -12.58 -1.69 3.56
N GLU A 19 -11.71 -0.80 4.07
CA GLU A 19 -10.28 -0.82 3.72
C GLU A 19 -9.63 -2.15 4.11
N ASP A 20 -9.87 -2.66 5.32
CA ASP A 20 -9.30 -3.92 5.79
C ASP A 20 -9.80 -5.12 4.99
N VAL A 21 -11.10 -5.13 4.62
CA VAL A 21 -11.68 -6.17 3.76
C VAL A 21 -11.01 -6.18 2.39
N LEU A 22 -10.78 -5.01 1.80
CA LEU A 22 -10.05 -4.92 0.53
C LEU A 22 -8.61 -5.46 0.68
N ILE A 23 -7.91 -5.10 1.76
CA ILE A 23 -6.54 -5.61 2.00
C ILE A 23 -6.56 -7.14 2.17
N ASN A 24 -7.54 -7.70 2.89
CA ASN A 24 -7.70 -9.16 3.02
C ASN A 24 -7.90 -9.83 1.65
N PHE A 25 -8.80 -9.32 0.81
CA PHE A 25 -9.04 -9.90 -0.51
C PHE A 25 -7.82 -9.83 -1.42
N LEU A 26 -7.07 -8.72 -1.37
CA LEU A 26 -5.82 -8.59 -2.10
C LEU A 26 -4.77 -9.57 -1.59
N TYR A 27 -4.62 -9.70 -0.27
CA TYR A 27 -3.68 -10.63 0.34
C TYR A 27 -4.00 -12.08 -0.04
N ASP A 28 -5.27 -12.49 0.06
CA ASP A 28 -5.72 -13.83 -0.35
C ASP A 28 -5.45 -14.09 -1.83
N ASP A 29 -5.73 -13.12 -2.71
CA ASP A 29 -5.49 -13.23 -4.14
C ASP A 29 -3.98 -13.27 -4.47
N THR A 30 -3.13 -12.62 -3.67
CA THR A 30 -1.67 -12.71 -3.78
C THR A 30 -1.14 -14.08 -3.32
N ILE A 31 -1.60 -14.59 -2.17
CA ILE A 31 -1.20 -15.91 -1.67
C ILE A 31 -1.69 -17.03 -2.59
N SER A 32 -2.86 -16.85 -3.22
CA SER A 32 -3.41 -17.78 -4.21
C SER A 32 -2.78 -17.67 -5.60
N GLU A 33 -1.73 -16.85 -5.77
CA GLU A 33 -1.04 -16.56 -7.04
C GLU A 33 -1.95 -16.02 -8.16
N ARG A 34 -3.15 -15.52 -7.82
CA ARG A 34 -4.09 -14.89 -8.76
C ARG A 34 -3.63 -13.50 -9.18
N ILE A 35 -2.94 -12.79 -8.28
CA ILE A 35 -2.29 -11.52 -8.56
C ILE A 35 -0.78 -11.75 -8.50
N GLN A 36 -0.10 -11.63 -9.65
CA GLN A 36 1.34 -11.85 -9.74
C GLN A 36 2.13 -10.56 -9.48
N GLY A 37 2.97 -10.56 -8.44
CA GLY A 37 4.03 -9.57 -8.25
C GLY A 37 3.57 -8.11 -8.19
N GLY A 38 2.39 -7.85 -7.62
CA GLY A 38 1.84 -6.49 -7.51
C GLY A 38 1.28 -5.91 -8.83
N LYS A 39 1.18 -6.70 -9.91
CA LYS A 39 0.50 -6.32 -11.15
C LYS A 39 -1.00 -6.59 -11.02
N ILE A 40 -1.73 -5.61 -10.53
CA ILE A 40 -3.19 -5.66 -10.40
C ILE A 40 -3.80 -5.08 -11.68
N THR A 41 -4.51 -5.91 -12.43
CA THR A 41 -5.09 -5.54 -13.72
C THR A 41 -6.44 -4.84 -13.57
N HIS A 42 -6.96 -4.26 -14.66
CA HIS A 42 -8.31 -3.73 -14.68
C HIS A 42 -9.37 -4.79 -14.32
N ASN A 43 -9.22 -6.03 -14.81
CA ASN A 43 -10.16 -7.11 -14.50
C ASN A 43 -10.13 -7.50 -13.02
N ASP A 44 -8.97 -7.41 -12.37
CA ASP A 44 -8.88 -7.59 -10.92
C ASP A 44 -9.65 -6.49 -10.17
N HIS A 45 -9.56 -5.23 -10.62
CA HIS A 45 -10.34 -4.14 -10.02
C HIS A 45 -11.86 -4.35 -10.15
N VAL A 46 -12.33 -4.84 -11.30
CA VAL A 46 -13.75 -5.16 -11.51
C VAL A 46 -14.18 -6.29 -10.56
N ARG A 47 -13.44 -7.40 -10.54
CA ARG A 47 -13.71 -8.54 -9.65
C ARG A 47 -13.72 -8.15 -8.17
N LEU A 48 -12.77 -7.34 -7.74
CA LEU A 48 -12.69 -6.87 -6.36
C LEU A 48 -13.87 -5.94 -6.02
N ALA A 49 -14.30 -5.10 -6.96
CA ALA A 49 -15.45 -4.22 -6.76
C ALA A 49 -16.76 -5.04 -6.59
N GLU A 50 -16.94 -6.09 -7.39
CA GLU A 50 -18.06 -7.03 -7.24
C GLU A 50 -18.02 -7.74 -5.89
N ARG A 51 -16.87 -8.35 -5.52
CA ARG A 51 -16.70 -9.01 -4.22
C ARG A 51 -16.96 -8.09 -3.03
N LEU A 52 -16.49 -6.85 -3.07
CA LEU A 52 -16.75 -5.86 -2.02
C LEU A 52 -18.23 -5.47 -1.96
N SER A 53 -18.87 -5.34 -3.12
CA SER A 53 -20.29 -5.02 -3.25
C SER A 53 -21.24 -6.14 -2.83
N ASP A 54 -20.74 -7.38 -2.77
CA ASP A 54 -21.45 -8.55 -2.29
C ASP A 54 -21.21 -8.78 -0.80
N TYR A 55 -20.01 -8.43 -0.31
CA TYR A 55 -19.67 -8.52 1.11
C TYR A 55 -20.52 -7.57 1.97
N ARG A 56 -20.93 -6.42 1.43
CA ARG A 56 -21.73 -5.43 2.15
C ARG A 56 -22.76 -4.76 1.24
N THR A 57 -23.79 -4.16 1.83
CA THR A 57 -24.82 -3.37 1.12
C THR A 57 -24.29 -2.12 0.38
N LYS A 58 -23.02 -1.76 0.57
CA LYS A 58 -22.37 -0.66 -0.17
C LYS A 58 -21.93 -1.13 -1.56
N LYS A 59 -22.20 -0.35 -2.60
CA LYS A 59 -21.74 -0.64 -3.96
C LYS A 59 -20.41 0.06 -4.25
N PHE A 60 -19.49 -0.70 -4.83
CA PHE A 60 -18.17 -0.26 -5.26
C PHE A 60 -18.08 -0.37 -6.78
N ASN A 61 -17.35 0.55 -7.41
CA ASN A 61 -16.95 0.42 -8.81
C ASN A 61 -15.43 0.21 -8.94
N SER A 62 -15.01 -0.26 -10.11
CA SER A 62 -13.60 -0.56 -10.38
C SER A 62 -12.68 0.66 -10.26
N LYS A 63 -13.17 1.86 -10.56
CA LYS A 63 -12.40 3.11 -10.45
C LYS A 63 -12.09 3.45 -8.99
N GLN A 64 -13.07 3.30 -8.09
CA GLN A 64 -12.90 3.49 -6.65
C GLN A 64 -11.91 2.48 -6.08
N VAL A 65 -12.05 1.21 -6.44
CA VAL A 65 -11.12 0.15 -6.01
C VAL A 65 -9.70 0.43 -6.49
N LYS A 66 -9.52 0.80 -7.77
CA LYS A 66 -8.21 1.19 -8.33
C LYS A 66 -7.60 2.36 -7.56
N GLY A 67 -8.39 3.40 -7.31
CA GLY A 67 -7.96 4.56 -6.53
C GLY A 67 -7.46 4.15 -5.15
N LYS A 68 -8.26 3.36 -4.43
CA LYS A 68 -7.90 2.87 -3.10
C LYS A 68 -6.62 2.04 -3.09
N ILE A 69 -6.47 1.12 -4.04
CA ILE A 69 -5.25 0.31 -4.20
C ILE A 69 -4.03 1.21 -4.44
N THR A 70 -4.18 2.25 -5.25
CA THR A 70 -3.12 3.23 -5.52
C THR A 70 -2.71 3.97 -4.25
N HIS A 71 -3.68 4.42 -3.45
CA HIS A 71 -3.44 5.03 -2.15
C HIS A 71 -2.75 4.08 -1.17
N LEU A 72 -3.17 2.82 -1.09
CA LEU A 72 -2.56 1.79 -0.26
C LEU A 72 -1.11 1.52 -0.65
N LYS A 73 -0.82 1.39 -1.95
CA LYS A 73 0.54 1.21 -2.48
C LYS A 73 1.43 2.41 -2.14
N ARG A 74 0.90 3.64 -2.26
CA ARG A 74 1.63 4.86 -1.85
C ARG A 74 1.92 4.85 -0.35
N ARG A 75 0.93 4.57 0.50
CA ARG A 75 1.10 4.49 1.97
C ARG A 75 2.16 3.46 2.34
N GLN A 76 2.12 2.28 1.72
CA GLN A 76 3.12 1.23 1.92
C GLN A 76 4.53 1.69 1.52
N ARG A 77 4.70 2.35 0.37
CA ARG A 77 6.01 2.88 -0.07
C ARG A 77 6.54 3.95 0.89
N GLU A 78 5.69 4.90 1.29
CA GLU A 78 6.09 5.95 2.24
C GLU A 78 6.51 5.36 3.59
N PHE A 79 5.82 4.31 4.05
CA PHE A 79 6.21 3.60 5.27
C PHE A 79 7.50 2.79 5.08
N THR A 80 7.67 2.17 3.92
CA THR A 80 8.91 1.45 3.56
C THR A 80 10.12 2.39 3.59
N ASP A 81 9.95 3.63 3.10
CA ASP A 81 11.00 4.66 3.13
C ASP A 81 11.29 5.17 4.54
N LEU A 82 10.28 5.23 5.41
CA LEU A 82 10.45 5.50 6.84
C LEU A 82 11.27 4.37 7.50
N MET A 83 10.93 3.12 7.22
CA MET A 83 11.65 1.94 7.77
C MET A 83 13.10 1.81 7.26
N ARG A 84 13.47 2.51 6.19
CA ARG A 84 14.86 2.61 5.70
C ARG A 84 15.70 3.63 6.47
N GLN A 85 15.09 4.49 7.28
CA GLN A 85 15.83 5.46 8.08
C GLN A 85 16.59 4.74 9.20
N THR A 86 17.86 5.11 9.40
CA THR A 86 18.72 4.51 10.42
C THR A 86 18.11 4.65 11.80
N GLY A 87 18.05 3.54 12.55
CA GLY A 87 17.60 3.51 13.94
C GLY A 87 16.08 3.44 14.15
N LEU A 88 15.29 3.29 13.07
CA LEU A 88 13.90 2.86 13.17
C LEU A 88 13.80 1.34 13.02
N GLY A 89 13.50 0.65 14.13
CA GLY A 89 13.18 -0.77 14.13
C GLY A 89 11.69 -1.03 13.87
N TRP A 90 11.33 -2.26 13.52
CA TRP A 90 9.93 -2.73 13.45
C TRP A 90 9.66 -3.63 14.64
N ASP A 91 8.59 -3.35 15.39
CA ASP A 91 8.09 -4.29 16.40
C ASP A 91 6.92 -5.09 15.81
N PRO A 92 7.11 -6.40 15.54
CA PRO A 92 6.06 -7.24 14.95
C PRO A 92 4.89 -7.50 15.90
N ASN A 93 5.09 -7.39 17.23
CA ASN A 93 4.00 -7.58 18.20
C ASN A 93 3.08 -6.37 18.24
N ARG A 94 3.67 -5.18 18.14
CA ARG A 94 2.94 -3.91 18.10
C ARG A 94 2.49 -3.51 16.70
N LYS A 95 3.04 -4.16 15.66
CA LYS A 95 2.89 -3.79 14.24
C LYS A 95 3.17 -2.30 14.02
N ALA A 96 4.24 -1.79 14.65
CA ALA A 96 4.57 -0.37 14.69
C ALA A 96 6.10 -0.14 14.62
N PRO A 97 6.55 1.03 14.11
CA PRO A 97 7.95 1.40 14.22
C PRO A 97 8.32 1.66 15.68
N VAL A 98 9.46 1.10 16.11
CA VAL A 98 10.05 1.36 17.42
C VAL A 98 11.37 2.08 17.23
N ALA A 99 11.43 3.30 17.76
CA ALA A 99 12.59 4.17 17.67
C ALA A 99 12.60 5.14 18.85
N SER A 100 13.78 5.68 19.19
CA SER A 100 13.87 6.77 20.16
C SER A 100 13.32 8.08 19.56
N GLU A 101 12.99 9.05 20.43
CA GLU A 101 12.52 10.37 19.98
C GLU A 101 13.54 11.07 19.07
N GLU A 102 14.83 10.86 19.31
CA GLU A 102 15.91 11.38 18.46
C GLU A 102 15.87 10.81 17.05
N HIS A 103 15.67 9.49 16.90
CA HIS A 103 15.55 8.85 15.60
C HIS A 103 14.28 9.29 14.85
N TRP A 104 13.16 9.46 15.56
CA TRP A 104 11.94 10.06 14.98
C TRP A 104 12.17 11.49 14.51
N ALA A 105 12.81 12.34 15.32
CA ALA A 105 13.13 13.71 14.95
C ALA A 105 14.04 13.77 13.70
N ASN A 106 15.03 12.89 13.63
CA ASN A 106 15.91 12.77 12.47
C ASN A 106 15.15 12.33 11.21
N ALA A 107 14.29 11.32 11.29
CA ALA A 107 13.46 10.88 10.18
C ALA A 107 12.50 11.99 9.68
N ILE A 108 11.82 12.68 10.61
CA ILE A 108 10.92 13.80 10.28
C ILE A 108 11.69 14.95 9.62
N ARG A 109 12.94 15.21 10.03
CA ARG A 109 13.81 16.20 9.39
C ARG A 109 14.15 15.85 7.94
N VAL A 110 14.29 14.56 7.62
CA VAL A 110 14.48 14.08 6.25
C VAL A 110 13.20 14.26 5.43
N ARG A 111 12.05 13.86 6.00
CA ARG A 111 10.76 14.01 5.34
C ARG A 111 9.65 14.28 6.36
N ASN A 112 9.16 15.52 6.37
CA ASN A 112 8.14 15.95 7.34
C ASN A 112 6.85 15.12 7.28
N SER A 113 6.54 14.51 6.12
CA SER A 113 5.38 13.64 6.03
C SER A 113 5.47 12.46 7.01
N PHE A 114 6.65 11.95 7.39
CA PHE A 114 6.75 10.82 8.33
C PHE A 114 6.11 11.06 9.70
N ASN A 115 5.89 12.32 10.09
CA ASN A 115 5.21 12.64 11.35
C ASN A 115 3.82 12.01 11.44
N HIS A 116 3.11 11.79 10.32
CA HIS A 116 1.79 11.15 10.35
C HIS A 116 1.86 9.69 10.83
N PHE A 117 2.98 8.99 10.61
CA PHE A 117 3.16 7.60 11.04
C PHE A 117 3.48 7.46 12.53
N LYS A 118 3.79 8.56 13.23
CA LYS A 118 3.98 8.56 14.68
C LYS A 118 2.66 8.34 15.43
N SER A 119 1.55 8.83 14.86
CA SER A 119 0.20 8.69 15.42
C SER A 119 -0.66 7.66 14.68
N ASN A 120 -0.48 7.53 13.36
CA ASN A 120 -1.17 6.55 12.53
C ASN A 120 -0.19 5.47 12.09
N GLU A 121 0.01 4.50 12.98
CA GLU A 121 0.76 3.28 12.68
C GLU A 121 0.23 2.63 11.37
N CYS A 122 1.05 1.77 10.76
CA CYS A 122 0.66 1.02 9.57
C CYS A 122 0.40 -0.45 9.96
N PRO A 123 -0.74 -0.76 10.63
CA PRO A 123 -0.97 -2.06 11.26
C PRO A 123 -1.09 -3.22 10.26
N ARG A 124 -1.31 -2.91 8.97
CA ARG A 124 -1.40 -3.87 7.87
C ARG A 124 -0.15 -3.89 6.98
N TYR A 125 0.97 -3.34 7.47
CA TYR A 125 2.17 -3.13 6.66
C TYR A 125 2.75 -4.44 6.12
N GLU A 126 2.75 -5.51 6.90
CA GLU A 126 3.26 -6.83 6.47
C GLU A 126 2.43 -7.39 5.31
N GLU A 127 1.10 -7.31 5.41
CA GLU A 127 0.19 -7.74 4.35
C GLU A 127 0.38 -6.88 3.09
N LEU A 128 0.52 -5.55 3.26
CA LEU A 128 0.79 -4.64 2.14
C LEU A 128 2.15 -4.91 1.49
N CYS A 129 3.17 -5.28 2.26
CA CYS A 129 4.47 -5.73 1.74
C CYS A 129 4.35 -7.03 0.93
N ALA A 130 3.51 -7.97 1.36
CA ALA A 130 3.28 -9.20 0.61
C ALA A 130 2.55 -8.91 -0.72
N ILE A 131 1.55 -8.03 -0.71
CA ILE A 131 0.75 -7.67 -1.90
C ILE A 131 1.57 -6.88 -2.92
N PHE A 132 2.28 -5.84 -2.48
CA PHE A 132 2.95 -4.88 -3.37
C PHE A 132 4.46 -5.08 -3.51
N GLY A 133 5.05 -5.94 -2.68
CA GLY A 133 6.50 -6.11 -2.57
C GLY A 133 7.15 -5.02 -1.71
N CYS A 134 8.06 -5.45 -0.83
CA CYS A 134 8.97 -4.58 -0.08
C CYS A 134 10.42 -4.99 -0.39
N SER A 135 11.27 -4.02 -0.75
CA SER A 135 12.72 -4.25 -0.91
C SER A 135 13.48 -4.05 0.42
N VAL A 136 12.79 -3.69 1.50
CA VAL A 136 13.41 -3.49 2.81
C VAL A 136 13.58 -4.82 3.51
N ALA A 137 14.78 -5.06 4.04
CA ALA A 137 15.07 -6.18 4.92
C ALA A 137 14.31 -5.99 6.24
N MET A 138 13.03 -6.36 6.25
CA MET A 138 12.30 -6.60 7.48
C MET A 138 12.90 -7.86 8.09
N GLY A 139 13.50 -7.75 9.27
CA GLY A 139 14.42 -8.71 9.89
C GLY A 139 13.92 -10.14 10.15
N THR A 140 12.85 -10.60 9.49
CA THR A 140 12.36 -11.98 9.64
C THR A 140 11.85 -12.65 8.35
N LEU A 141 11.96 -12.06 7.15
CA LEU A 141 11.60 -12.79 5.92
C LEU A 141 12.73 -12.78 4.89
N HIS A 142 13.52 -13.85 4.94
CA HIS A 142 14.51 -14.20 3.93
C HIS A 142 13.80 -14.60 2.63
N ARG A 143 13.83 -13.73 1.61
CA ARG A 143 13.98 -14.16 0.22
C ARG A 143 14.65 -13.05 -0.58
N ALA A 144 15.96 -13.15 -0.72
CA ALA A 144 16.69 -12.36 -1.69
C ALA A 144 16.27 -12.79 -3.10
N SER A 145 15.66 -11.89 -3.86
CA SER A 145 15.62 -11.96 -5.31
C SER A 145 16.33 -10.72 -5.83
N THR A 146 17.60 -10.88 -6.16
CA THR A 146 18.41 -9.84 -6.81
C THR A 146 17.90 -9.62 -8.22
N LYS A 147 17.01 -8.65 -8.40
CA LYS A 147 16.91 -7.89 -9.65
C LYS A 147 16.86 -6.41 -9.30
N PRO A 148 17.75 -5.57 -9.87
CA PRO A 148 17.66 -4.14 -9.70
C PRO A 148 16.32 -3.66 -10.27
N THR A 149 15.59 -2.87 -9.48
CA THR A 149 14.38 -2.19 -9.93
C THR A 149 14.79 -1.08 -10.91
N PRO A 150 14.21 -1.02 -12.13
CA PRO A 150 14.41 0.10 -13.02
C PRO A 150 13.89 1.38 -12.34
N THR A 151 14.63 2.47 -12.54
CA THR A 151 14.26 3.79 -12.03
C THR A 151 13.00 4.29 -12.73
N CYS A 152 12.20 5.10 -12.01
CA CYS A 152 10.85 5.53 -12.39
C CYS A 152 10.71 6.18 -13.78
N GLU A 153 11.80 6.54 -14.44
CA GLU A 153 11.83 7.15 -15.77
C GLU A 153 11.66 6.11 -16.88
N GLU A 154 11.96 4.84 -16.60
CA GLU A 154 11.97 3.75 -17.58
C GLU A 154 10.61 3.04 -17.69
N GLU A 155 9.80 2.98 -16.62
CA GLU A 155 8.47 2.36 -16.66
C GLU A 155 7.46 3.19 -17.49
N ASP A 156 7.51 4.52 -17.39
CA ASP A 156 6.63 5.41 -18.17
C ASP A 156 6.96 5.36 -19.69
N LEU A 157 8.22 5.11 -20.05
CA LEU A 157 8.65 4.95 -21.45
C LEU A 157 8.16 3.63 -22.05
N LEU A 158 8.07 2.56 -21.25
CA LEU A 158 7.59 1.24 -21.69
C LEU A 158 6.06 1.21 -21.89
N ASP A 159 5.31 1.98 -21.10
CA ASP A 159 3.87 2.15 -21.27
C ASP A 159 3.51 2.98 -22.53
N GLU A 160 4.39 3.89 -22.96
CA GLU A 160 4.23 4.67 -24.20
C GLU A 160 4.55 3.82 -25.46
N GLU A 161 5.55 2.92 -25.39
CA GLU A 161 5.90 2.01 -26.51
C GLU A 161 4.82 0.97 -26.80
N LEU A 162 4.00 0.60 -25.80
CA LEU A 162 2.89 -0.35 -25.99
C LEU A 162 1.62 0.29 -26.58
N ARG A 163 1.65 1.61 -26.81
CA ARG A 163 0.54 2.40 -27.37
C ARG A 163 0.73 2.74 -28.85
N ASN A 164 1.86 2.38 -29.47
CA ASN A 164 2.13 2.56 -30.90
C ASN A 164 2.09 1.24 -31.67
#